data_AF-A0A2R6FN79-F1
#
_entry.id   AF-A0A2R6FN79-F1
#
_cell.length_a   1.000
_cell.length_b   1.000
_cell.length_c   1.000
_cell.angle_alpha   90.00
_cell.angle_beta   90.00
_cell.angle_gamma   90.00
#
_symmetry.space_group_name_H-M   'P 1'
#
loop_
_entity.id
_entity.type
_entity.pdbx_description
1 polymer ?
#
loop_
_entity_poly.entity_id
_entity_poly.type
_entity_poly.pdbx_seq_one_letter_code
_entity_poly.pdbx_strand_id
1 'polypeptide(L)'
;MSLRSLFDLPVSMGWRHLLFANWPVDPDVVDAHIPDRLTVDTYDGRAWLSVVPFTNVEVRPTGLPAWTGLNLPELNLRTYVTYE
;
A
#
# COMPACT_ATOMS: atom_id res chain seq x y z
N MET A 1 -26.14 10.88 -21.19
CA MET A 1 -26.21 10.20 -19.88
C MET A 1 -25.10 9.17 -19.85
N SER A 2 -23.90 9.57 -19.41
CA SER A 2 -22.72 8.71 -19.39
C SER A 2 -22.76 7.86 -18.13
N LEU A 3 -22.63 6.54 -18.28
CA LEU A 3 -22.50 5.58 -17.19
C LEU A 3 -21.16 5.86 -16.49
N ARG A 4 -21.15 6.80 -15.53
CA ARG A 4 -20.00 7.00 -14.65
C ARG A 4 -19.70 5.65 -13.98
N SER A 5 -18.44 5.26 -14.06
CA SER A 5 -18.02 3.89 -13.82
C SER A 5 -18.37 3.48 -12.38
N LEU A 6 -18.75 2.22 -12.18
CA LEU A 6 -18.96 1.66 -10.84
C LEU A 6 -17.73 1.82 -9.92
N PHE A 7 -16.56 2.14 -10.49
CA PHE A 7 -15.29 2.34 -9.80
C PHE A 7 -15.13 3.72 -9.15
N ASP A 8 -15.98 4.69 -9.48
CA ASP A 8 -15.93 6.05 -8.88
C ASP A 8 -16.74 6.15 -7.57
N LEU A 9 -17.33 5.04 -7.12
CA LEU A 9 -18.07 5.03 -5.85
C LEU A 9 -17.07 5.08 -4.68
N PRO A 10 -17.24 6.02 -3.74
CA PRO A 10 -16.37 6.08 -2.56
C PRO A 10 -16.47 4.76 -1.79
N VAL A 11 -15.33 4.19 -1.41
CA VAL A 11 -15.25 2.94 -0.66
C VAL A 11 -14.97 3.24 0.81
N SER A 12 -15.75 2.64 1.71
CA SER A 12 -15.47 2.67 3.15
C SER A 12 -14.50 1.55 3.49
N MET A 13 -13.46 1.88 4.25
CA MET A 13 -12.34 1.00 4.59
C MET A 13 -11.90 1.29 6.03
N GLY A 14 -11.66 0.24 6.82
CA GLY A 14 -11.07 0.36 8.15
C GLY A 14 -9.80 -0.49 8.25
N TRP A 15 -8.75 0.00 8.90
CA TRP A 15 -7.50 -0.77 9.04
C TRP A 15 -7.40 -1.38 10.44
N ARG A 16 -7.19 -2.70 10.50
CA ARG A 16 -7.02 -3.47 11.74
C ARG A 16 -5.82 -4.40 11.64
N HIS A 17 -5.28 -4.80 12.80
CA HIS A 17 -4.13 -5.72 12.91
C HIS A 17 -2.92 -5.27 12.09
N LEU A 18 -2.61 -3.97 12.16
CA LEU A 18 -1.54 -3.33 11.42
C LEU A 18 -0.18 -3.63 12.07
N LEU A 19 0.77 -4.11 11.26
CA LEU A 19 2.17 -4.25 11.64
C LEU A 19 3.05 -3.40 10.72
N PHE A 20 4.00 -2.69 11.30
CA PHE A 20 5.12 -2.11 10.57
C PHE A 20 6.38 -2.88 10.91
N ALA A 21 6.93 -3.59 9.93
CA ALA A 21 8.20 -4.27 10.08
C ALA A 21 9.15 -3.77 8.99
N ASN A 22 10.32 -3.29 9.39
CA ASN A 22 11.26 -2.57 8.53
C ASN A 22 12.64 -3.21 8.64
N TRP A 23 13.31 -3.42 7.51
CA TRP A 23 14.66 -3.99 7.47
C TRP A 23 15.57 -3.19 6.53
N PRO A 24 16.84 -3.00 6.90
CA PRO A 24 17.85 -2.49 5.99
C PRO A 24 18.23 -3.57 4.98
N VAL A 25 18.05 -3.28 3.70
CA VAL A 25 18.39 -4.17 2.58
C VAL A 25 19.51 -3.55 1.74
N ASP A 26 20.12 -4.37 0.89
CA ASP A 26 21.06 -3.88 -0.11
C ASP A 26 20.31 -2.95 -1.09
N PRO A 27 20.81 -1.73 -1.37
CA PRO A 27 20.18 -0.83 -2.33
C PRO A 27 19.92 -1.48 -3.70
N ASP A 28 20.82 -2.34 -4.17
CA ASP A 28 20.72 -2.99 -5.49
C ASP A 28 19.50 -3.93 -5.57
N VAL A 29 19.05 -4.48 -4.44
CA VAL A 29 17.83 -5.30 -4.37
C VAL A 29 16.60 -4.45 -4.64
N VAL A 30 16.58 -3.21 -4.17
CA VAL A 30 15.44 -2.30 -4.38
C VAL A 30 15.48 -1.71 -5.78
N ASP A 31 16.67 -1.31 -6.24
CA ASP A 31 16.88 -0.66 -7.53
C ASP A 31 16.34 -1.50 -8.70
N ALA A 32 16.53 -2.82 -8.64
CA ALA A 32 16.01 -3.76 -9.63
C ALA A 32 14.47 -3.82 -9.75
N HIS A 33 13.73 -3.17 -8.84
CA HIS A 33 12.27 -3.25 -8.76
C HIS A 33 11.55 -1.90 -8.85
N ILE A 34 12.28 -0.78 -8.94
CA ILE A 34 11.68 0.54 -9.08
C ILE A 34 11.67 1.01 -10.54
N PRO A 35 10.68 1.81 -10.95
CA PRO A 35 10.69 2.48 -12.26
C PRO A 35 11.94 3.36 -12.48
N ASP A 36 12.47 3.39 -13.70
CA ASP A 36 13.68 4.15 -14.10
C ASP A 36 13.71 5.64 -13.73
N ARG A 37 12.54 6.25 -13.53
CA ARG A 37 12.39 7.67 -13.14
C ARG A 37 12.60 7.93 -11.64
N LEU A 38 12.79 6.87 -10.86
CA LEU A 38 12.94 6.92 -9.41
C LEU A 38 14.34 6.43 -9.05
N THR A 39 14.92 7.06 -8.03
CA THR A 39 16.23 6.65 -7.48
C THR A 39 16.02 6.11 -6.08
N VAL A 40 16.68 5.01 -5.71
CA VAL A 40 16.61 4.45 -4.36
C VAL A 40 17.13 5.48 -3.34
N ASP A 41 16.31 5.77 -2.33
CA ASP A 41 16.73 6.60 -1.20
C ASP A 41 17.39 5.71 -0.13
N THR A 42 18.47 6.19 0.46
CA THR A 42 19.27 5.42 1.43
C THR A 42 19.47 6.17 2.73
N TYR A 43 19.45 5.42 3.82
CA TYR A 43 19.80 5.89 5.15
C TYR A 43 20.93 5.01 5.69
N ASP A 44 22.04 5.63 6.10
CA ASP A 44 23.29 4.94 6.46
C ASP A 44 23.79 3.97 5.37
N GLY A 45 23.64 4.37 4.10
CA GLY A 45 24.07 3.57 2.94
C GLY A 45 23.23 2.32 2.69
N ARG A 46 22.07 2.18 3.34
CA ARG A 46 21.13 1.07 3.16
C ARG A 46 19.80 1.58 2.65
N ALA A 47 19.18 0.81 1.76
CA ALA A 47 17.78 0.99 1.44
C ALA A 47 16.91 0.36 2.53
N TRP A 48 15.70 0.87 2.72
CA TRP A 48 14.78 0.39 3.75
C TRP A 48 13.53 -0.19 3.11
N LEU A 49 13.30 -1.49 3.36
CA LEU A 49 12.10 -2.20 2.92
C LEU A 49 11.14 -2.35 4.11
N SER A 50 9.95 -1.79 3.98
CA SER A 50 8.84 -1.97 4.93
C SER A 50 7.89 -3.05 4.41
N VAL A 51 7.64 -4.05 5.25
CA VAL A 51 6.59 -5.05 5.05
C VAL A 51 5.44 -4.69 5.99
N VAL A 52 4.30 -4.33 5.41
CA VAL A 52 3.15 -3.79 6.14
C VAL A 52 1.93 -4.68 5.88
N PRO A 53 1.78 -5.79 6.62
CA PRO A 53 0.55 -6.57 6.60
C PRO A 53 -0.52 -5.88 7.45
N PHE A 54 -1.75 -5.89 6.96
CA PHE A 54 -2.92 -5.42 7.68
C PHE A 54 -4.18 -6.06 7.12
N THR A 55 -5.28 -5.92 7.85
CA THR A 55 -6.61 -6.29 7.34
C THR A 55 -7.41 -5.02 7.09
N ASN A 56 -7.84 -4.84 5.85
CA ASN A 56 -8.84 -3.87 5.51
C ASN A 56 -10.22 -4.48 5.85
N VAL A 57 -10.85 -4.00 6.91
CA VAL A 57 -12.12 -4.51 7.42
C VAL A 57 -13.28 -3.69 6.90
N GLU A 58 -14.43 -4.35 6.77
CA GLU A 58 -15.69 -3.75 6.34
C GLU A 58 -15.62 -3.05 4.97
N VAL A 59 -14.79 -3.57 4.06
CA VAL A 59 -14.61 -3.01 2.71
C VAL A 59 -15.93 -3.10 1.94
N ARG A 60 -16.49 -1.94 1.59
CA ARG A 60 -17.78 -1.82 0.88
C ARG A 60 -17.97 -0.44 0.26
N PRO A 61 -18.86 -0.29 -0.75
CA PRO A 61 -19.37 1.01 -1.16
C PRO A 61 -19.90 1.82 0.03
N THR A 62 -19.54 3.11 0.06
CA THR A 62 -19.97 4.04 1.11
C THR A 62 -21.50 4.20 1.06
N GLY A 63 -22.15 4.09 2.22
CA GLY A 63 -23.61 4.13 2.35
C GLY A 63 -24.29 2.76 2.50
N LEU A 64 -23.60 1.65 2.21
CA LEU A 64 -24.14 0.32 2.53
C LEU A 64 -23.99 0.00 4.04
N PRO A 65 -24.77 -0.94 4.61
CA PRO A 65 -24.59 -1.37 6.00
C PRO A 65 -23.25 -2.07 6.26
N ALA A 66 -22.67 -1.93 7.45
CA ALA A 66 -21.36 -2.51 7.82
C ALA A 66 -21.28 -4.03 7.62
N TRP A 67 -22.36 -4.77 7.90
CA TRP A 67 -22.41 -6.23 7.75
C TRP A 67 -22.28 -6.72 6.30
N THR A 68 -22.44 -5.84 5.31
CA THR A 68 -22.20 -6.16 3.88
C THR A 68 -20.73 -6.05 3.49
N GLY A 69 -19.88 -5.53 4.38
CA GLY A 69 -18.46 -5.36 4.12
C GLY A 69 -17.68 -6.66 4.20
N LEU A 70 -16.60 -6.72 3.43
CA LEU A 70 -15.67 -7.84 3.41
C LEU A 70 -14.39 -7.49 4.16
N ASN A 71 -13.76 -8.50 4.76
CA ASN A 71 -12.43 -8.36 5.34
C ASN A 71 -11.40 -8.84 4.32
N LEU A 72 -10.53 -7.94 3.88
CA LEU A 72 -9.51 -8.20 2.88
C LEU A 72 -8.14 -8.11 3.54
N PRO A 73 -7.41 -9.24 3.68
CA PRO A 73 -6.02 -9.19 4.10
C PRO A 73 -5.17 -8.56 2.99
N GLU A 74 -4.32 -7.60 3.34
CA GLU A 74 -3.46 -6.89 2.41
C GLU A 74 -2.02 -6.87 2.92
N LEU A 75 -1.07 -6.95 1.99
CA LEU A 75 0.36 -6.84 2.26
C LEU A 75 0.95 -5.74 1.38
N ASN A 76 1.39 -4.67 2.02
CA ASN A 76 2.10 -3.59 1.34
C ASN A 76 3.61 -3.76 1.52
N LEU A 77 4.32 -3.82 0.39
CA LEU A 77 5.77 -3.64 0.35
C LEU A 77 6.05 -2.18 0.01
N ARG A 78 6.82 -1.49 0.85
CA ARG A 78 7.15 -0.08 0.67
C ARG A 78 8.65 0.12 0.76
N THR A 79 9.15 1.04 -0.04
CA THR A 79 10.54 1.48 -0.02
C THR A 79 10.58 3.00 -0.18
N TYR A 80 11.73 3.58 0.08
CA TYR A 80 11.97 5.02 -0.04
C TYR A 80 12.71 5.30 -1.34
N VAL A 81 12.23 6.30 -2.06
CA VAL A 81 12.76 6.73 -3.35
C VAL A 81 12.69 8.24 -3.45
N THR A 82 13.58 8.81 -4.26
CA THR A 82 13.50 10.21 -4.69
C THR A 82 13.01 10.28 -6.14
N TYR A 83 12.44 11.42 -6.51
CA TYR A 83 12.02 11.76 -7.87
C TYR A 83 12.51 13.18 -8.16
N GLU A 84 13.22 13.36 -9.26
CA GLU A 84 13.67 14.68 -9.76
C GLU A 84 12.71 15.25 -10.81
#